data_AF-A0A965PTX5-F1
#
_entry.id   AF-A0A965PTX5-F1
#
_cell.length_a   1.000
_cell.length_b   1.000
_cell.length_c   1.000
_cell.angle_alpha   90.00
_cell.angle_beta   90.00
_cell.angle_gamma   90.00
#
_symmetry.space_group_name_H-M   'P 1'
#
loop_
_entity.id
_entity.type
_entity.pdbx_description
1 polymer ?
#
loop_
_entity_poly.entity_id
_entity_poly.type
_entity_poly.pdbx_seq_one_letter_code
_entity_poly.pdbx_strand_id
1 'polypeptide(L)'
;MGKGDYQMTYQEFIVKHRLQLRYTSIMARPNDNPEWAKDTYHYQVKIYQDAPEGSDNLGARYFERKRFELVTFYSKGPGHKSKNWPFKPIPPSLEEVLDSLRMDWSLAHQSFDVFCFELGYDPDSRKAYAIYEACVNIGRQVEQLLNQNALNELSNIEPL
;
A
#
# COMPACT_ATOMS: atom_id res chain seq x y z
N MET A 1 2.51 -35.57 -13.61
CA MET A 1 2.05 -34.32 -14.26
C MET A 1 1.76 -33.35 -13.12
N GLY A 2 2.77 -32.60 -12.69
CA GLY A 2 2.63 -31.68 -11.55
C GLY A 2 1.67 -30.57 -11.94
N LYS A 3 0.64 -30.33 -11.13
CA LYS A 3 -0.10 -29.07 -11.21
C LYS A 3 0.95 -27.98 -10.97
N GLY A 4 1.21 -27.13 -11.97
CA GLY A 4 1.96 -25.90 -11.70
C GLY A 4 1.23 -25.18 -10.57
N ASP A 5 1.94 -24.87 -9.50
CA ASP A 5 1.37 -24.15 -8.37
C ASP A 5 0.88 -22.80 -8.90
N TYR A 6 -0.44 -22.66 -8.99
CA TYR A 6 -1.06 -21.43 -9.45
C TYR A 6 -0.77 -20.34 -8.42
N GLN A 7 -0.09 -19.28 -8.87
CA GLN A 7 0.21 -18.11 -8.06
C GLN A 7 -0.77 -17.00 -8.43
N MET A 8 -1.42 -16.43 -7.41
CA MET A 8 -2.38 -15.33 -7.57
C MET A 8 -1.65 -14.06 -8.01
N THR A 9 -2.21 -13.34 -8.97
CA THR A 9 -1.74 -12.00 -9.39
C THR A 9 -2.38 -10.88 -8.56
N TYR A 10 -1.79 -9.67 -8.59
CA TYR A 10 -2.40 -8.49 -7.95
C TYR A 10 -3.80 -8.20 -8.47
N GLN A 11 -4.03 -8.33 -9.78
CA GLN A 11 -5.34 -8.08 -10.37
C GLN A 11 -6.40 -9.07 -9.85
N GLU A 12 -6.07 -10.35 -9.73
CA GLU A 12 -6.97 -11.37 -9.18
C GLU A 12 -7.25 -11.12 -7.69
N PHE A 13 -6.21 -10.72 -6.94
CA PHE A 13 -6.35 -10.34 -5.54
C PHE A 13 -7.28 -9.14 -5.35
N ILE A 14 -7.10 -8.09 -6.15
CA ILE A 14 -7.94 -6.87 -6.14
C ILE A 14 -9.40 -7.23 -6.40
N VAL A 15 -9.68 -8.06 -7.40
CA VAL A 15 -11.04 -8.48 -7.75
C VAL A 15 -11.65 -9.33 -6.63
N LYS A 16 -10.91 -10.33 -6.12
CA LYS A 16 -11.38 -11.23 -5.05
C LYS A 16 -11.74 -10.47 -3.78
N HIS A 17 -10.90 -9.52 -3.38
CA HIS A 17 -11.08 -8.72 -2.15
C HIS A 17 -11.84 -7.42 -2.38
N ARG A 18 -12.30 -7.16 -3.62
CA ARG A 18 -13.13 -6.02 -4.01
C ARG A 18 -12.52 -4.70 -3.56
N LEU A 19 -11.22 -4.57 -3.79
CA LEU A 19 -10.43 -3.41 -3.42
C LEU A 19 -10.54 -2.33 -4.48
N GLN A 20 -10.60 -1.09 -4.02
CA GLN A 20 -10.68 0.08 -4.87
C GLN A 20 -9.63 1.11 -4.46
N LEU A 21 -9.12 1.85 -5.44
CA LEU A 21 -8.21 2.97 -5.23
C LEU A 21 -8.88 4.29 -5.63
N ARG A 22 -8.79 5.28 -4.76
CA ARG A 22 -8.94 6.69 -5.11
C ARG A 22 -7.64 7.41 -4.81
N TYR A 23 -7.35 8.46 -5.57
CA TYR A 23 -6.18 9.29 -5.32
C TYR A 23 -6.49 10.76 -5.55
N THR A 24 -5.68 11.61 -4.93
CA THR A 24 -5.62 13.04 -5.19
C THR A 24 -4.16 13.45 -5.28
N SER A 25 -3.79 14.17 -6.34
CA SER A 25 -2.46 14.74 -6.48
C SER A 25 -2.27 15.84 -5.43
N ILE A 26 -1.16 15.82 -4.73
CA ILE A 26 -0.81 16.80 -3.69
C ILE A 26 0.57 17.38 -3.99
N MET A 27 0.82 18.61 -3.53
CA MET A 27 2.08 19.29 -3.80
C MET A 27 3.24 18.75 -2.94
N ALA A 28 2.95 18.28 -1.74
CA ALA A 28 3.94 17.70 -0.82
C ALA A 28 3.23 16.82 0.21
N ARG A 29 3.96 15.84 0.78
CA ARG A 29 3.45 15.03 1.90
C ARG A 29 3.52 15.82 3.23
N PRO A 30 2.68 15.48 4.23
CA PRO A 30 2.64 16.19 5.52
C PRO A 30 3.95 16.22 6.33
N ASN A 31 4.99 15.49 5.93
CA ASN A 31 6.32 15.47 6.56
C ASN A 31 7.44 15.32 5.51
N ASP A 32 7.24 15.87 4.30
CA ASP A 32 8.21 15.65 3.23
C ASP A 32 9.56 16.29 3.50
N ASN A 33 10.63 15.58 3.11
CA ASN A 33 11.95 16.20 3.02
C ASN A 33 11.97 17.08 1.75
N PRO A 34 12.16 18.42 1.87
CA PRO A 34 12.16 19.32 0.73
C PRO A 34 13.23 18.98 -0.33
N GLU A 35 14.29 18.25 0.03
CA GLU A 35 15.31 17.78 -0.94
C GLU A 35 14.77 16.73 -1.92
N TRP A 36 13.80 15.90 -1.52
CA TRP A 36 13.25 14.82 -2.34
C TRP A 36 11.93 15.21 -3.02
N ALA A 37 11.31 16.31 -2.57
CA ALA A 37 10.02 16.77 -3.07
C ALA A 37 10.10 17.53 -4.41
N LYS A 38 11.29 18.01 -4.81
CA LYS A 38 11.41 19.01 -5.90
C LYS A 38 10.98 18.51 -7.28
N ASP A 39 11.11 17.21 -7.55
CA ASP A 39 10.79 16.58 -8.84
C ASP A 39 9.92 15.33 -8.69
N THR A 40 9.28 15.14 -7.53
CA THR A 40 8.51 13.94 -7.22
C THR A 40 7.01 14.23 -7.33
N TYR A 41 6.25 13.28 -7.87
CA TYR A 41 4.80 13.35 -7.91
C TYR A 41 4.22 12.69 -6.67
N HIS A 42 3.49 13.46 -5.86
CA HIS A 42 2.91 12.99 -4.61
C HIS A 42 1.40 12.81 -4.74
N TYR A 43 0.90 11.76 -4.11
CA TYR A 43 -0.50 11.39 -4.11
C TYR A 43 -0.94 11.07 -2.70
N GLN A 44 -2.06 11.64 -2.27
CA GLN A 44 -2.83 11.06 -1.18
C GLN A 44 -3.68 9.95 -1.80
N VAL A 45 -3.50 8.72 -1.33
CA VAL A 45 -4.21 7.54 -1.81
C VAL A 45 -5.18 7.05 -0.74
N LYS A 46 -6.34 6.56 -1.19
CA LYS A 46 -7.38 5.97 -0.35
C LYS A 46 -7.73 4.61 -0.91
N ILE A 47 -7.55 3.57 -0.10
CA ILE A 47 -7.91 2.19 -0.40
C ILE A 47 -9.10 1.80 0.46
N TYR A 48 -10.07 1.13 -0.14
CA TYR A 48 -11.26 0.64 0.57
C TYR A 48 -11.79 -0.64 -0.06
N GLN A 49 -12.53 -1.40 0.73
CA GLN A 49 -13.26 -2.60 0.29
C GLN A 49 -14.73 -2.25 0.01
N ASP A 50 -15.25 -2.67 -1.14
CA ASP A 50 -16.67 -2.56 -1.43
C ASP A 50 -17.51 -3.53 -0.57
N ALA A 51 -18.82 -3.28 -0.45
CA ALA A 51 -19.74 -4.20 0.22
C ALA A 51 -20.03 -5.41 -0.68
N PRO A 52 -20.29 -6.63 -0.13
CA PRO A 52 -20.60 -7.80 -0.95
C PRO A 52 -21.83 -7.55 -1.84
N GLU A 53 -21.82 -8.07 -3.07
CA GLU A 53 -23.02 -8.03 -3.90
C GLU A 53 -24.18 -8.74 -3.19
N GLY A 54 -25.37 -8.13 -3.20
CA GLY A 54 -26.57 -8.69 -2.57
C GLY A 54 -26.76 -8.33 -1.09
N SER A 55 -25.91 -7.49 -0.49
CA SER A 55 -26.27 -6.86 0.79
C SER A 55 -27.33 -5.79 0.55
N ASP A 56 -28.59 -6.17 0.70
CA ASP A 56 -29.71 -5.22 0.77
C ASP A 56 -29.54 -4.26 1.98
N ASN A 57 -30.34 -3.21 2.01
CA ASN A 57 -30.18 -2.06 2.93
C ASN A 57 -30.26 -2.40 4.44
N LEU A 58 -30.46 -3.67 4.82
CA LEU A 58 -30.26 -4.17 6.19
C LEU A 58 -28.86 -4.76 6.41
N GLY A 59 -28.28 -5.48 5.44
CA GLY A 59 -26.88 -5.94 5.47
C GLY A 59 -25.88 -4.79 5.35
N ALA A 60 -26.25 -3.73 4.61
CA ALA A 60 -25.48 -2.50 4.51
C ALA A 60 -25.17 -1.89 5.89
N ARG A 61 -26.09 -1.89 6.87
CA ARG A 61 -25.86 -1.29 8.20
C ARG A 61 -24.85 -2.04 9.07
N TYR A 62 -24.61 -3.33 8.84
CA TYR A 62 -23.62 -4.12 9.59
C TYR A 62 -22.22 -3.94 8.97
N PHE A 63 -22.13 -3.88 7.63
CA PHE A 63 -20.87 -3.64 6.90
C PHE A 63 -20.48 -2.16 6.81
N GLU A 64 -21.43 -1.22 6.85
CA GLU A 64 -21.19 0.23 6.96
C GLU A 64 -20.45 0.59 8.24
N ARG A 65 -20.57 -0.22 9.31
CA ARG A 65 -19.99 0.08 10.62
C ARG A 65 -18.47 -0.10 10.68
N LYS A 66 -17.85 -0.78 9.72
CA LYS A 66 -16.39 -0.88 9.58
C LYS A 66 -16.01 -1.04 8.11
N ARG A 67 -16.37 -0.07 7.26
CA ARG A 67 -15.57 0.16 6.05
C ARG A 67 -14.19 0.59 6.54
N PHE A 68 -13.24 -0.33 6.51
CA PHE A 68 -11.86 0.03 6.76
C PHE A 68 -11.36 0.73 5.51
N GLU A 69 -11.08 2.01 5.67
CA GLU A 69 -10.46 2.83 4.66
C GLU A 69 -9.03 3.07 5.11
N LEU A 70 -8.06 2.78 4.25
CA LEU A 70 -6.68 3.13 4.47
C LEU A 70 -6.38 4.38 3.66
N VAL A 71 -5.99 5.45 4.35
CA VAL A 71 -5.51 6.69 3.72
C VAL A 71 -4.02 6.81 3.98
N THR A 72 -3.23 6.84 2.92
CA THR A 72 -1.78 6.98 2.99
C THR A 72 -1.26 7.86 1.85
N PHE A 73 0.06 7.99 1.75
CA PHE A 73 0.72 8.76 0.71
C PHE A 73 1.58 7.86 -0.16
N TYR A 74 1.52 8.09 -1.47
CA TYR A 74 2.35 7.42 -2.46
C TYR A 74 3.12 8.45 -3.26
N SER A 75 4.35 8.14 -3.64
CA SER A 75 5.22 9.05 -4.37
C SER A 75 5.86 8.34 -5.56
N LYS A 76 5.91 9.01 -6.71
CA LYS A 76 6.57 8.50 -7.92
C LYS A 76 7.61 9.49 -8.39
N GLY A 77 8.78 8.98 -8.75
CA GLY A 77 9.84 9.80 -9.32
C GLY A 77 9.44 10.44 -10.67
N PRO A 78 10.21 11.45 -11.13
CA PRO A 78 9.90 12.23 -12.34
C PRO A 78 9.91 11.40 -13.64
N GLY A 79 10.41 10.17 -13.60
CA GLY A 79 10.38 9.22 -14.71
C GLY A 79 9.00 8.62 -14.99
N HIS A 80 8.09 8.62 -14.00
CA HIS A 80 6.75 8.05 -14.14
C HIS A 80 5.76 9.04 -14.75
N LYS A 81 6.02 9.42 -16.01
CA LYS A 81 5.17 10.32 -16.80
C LYS A 81 4.89 9.74 -18.18
N SER A 82 3.82 10.20 -18.82
CA SER A 82 3.47 9.78 -20.18
C SER A 82 4.63 9.99 -21.13
N LYS A 83 4.86 9.06 -22.06
CA LYS A 83 5.91 9.20 -23.08
C LYS A 83 5.58 10.26 -24.13
N ASN A 84 4.30 10.60 -24.28
CA ASN A 84 3.80 11.56 -25.25
C ASN A 84 3.62 12.93 -24.60
N TRP A 85 3.86 13.97 -25.41
CA TRP A 85 3.62 15.34 -25.01
C TRP A 85 2.11 15.66 -24.91
N PRO A 86 1.66 16.42 -23.91
CA PRO A 86 2.44 16.91 -22.77
C PRO A 86 2.77 15.77 -21.80
N PHE A 87 4.02 15.74 -21.31
CA PHE A 87 4.50 14.71 -20.38
C PHE A 87 3.79 14.84 -19.02
N LYS A 88 2.70 14.11 -18.85
CA LYS A 88 1.84 14.16 -17.65
C LYS A 88 2.24 13.07 -16.66
N PRO A 89 2.25 13.34 -15.34
CA PRO A 89 2.47 12.33 -14.33
C PRO A 89 1.49 11.16 -14.49
N ILE A 90 1.98 9.92 -14.39
CA ILE A 90 1.14 8.73 -14.38
C ILE A 90 0.77 8.44 -12.92
N PRO A 91 -0.53 8.49 -12.56
CA PRO A 91 -0.97 8.21 -11.20
C PRO A 91 -0.63 6.77 -10.78
N PRO A 92 -0.56 6.48 -9.47
CA PRO A 92 -0.29 5.12 -9.01
C PRO A 92 -1.45 4.18 -9.34
N SER A 93 -1.12 2.94 -9.72
CA SER A 93 -2.11 1.85 -9.79
C SER A 93 -2.36 1.27 -8.40
N LEU A 94 -3.48 0.55 -8.23
CA LEU A 94 -3.74 -0.15 -6.96
C LEU A 94 -2.71 -1.26 -6.71
N GLU A 95 -2.21 -1.90 -7.78
CA GLU A 95 -1.17 -2.92 -7.70
C GLU A 95 0.12 -2.33 -7.13
N GLU A 96 0.59 -1.20 -7.67
CA GLU A 96 1.78 -0.50 -7.18
C GLU A 96 1.64 -0.09 -5.70
N VAL A 97 0.47 0.41 -5.31
CA VAL A 97 0.21 0.79 -3.92
C VAL A 97 0.17 -0.44 -3.01
N LEU A 98 -0.45 -1.54 -3.44
CA LEU A 98 -0.51 -2.79 -2.66
C LEU A 98 0.86 -3.44 -2.51
N ASP A 99 1.70 -3.43 -3.55
CA ASP A 99 3.06 -3.98 -3.45
C ASP A 99 3.92 -3.16 -2.48
N SER A 100 3.83 -1.83 -2.53
CA SER A 100 4.49 -0.96 -1.54
C SER A 100 3.98 -1.22 -0.12
N LEU A 101 2.67 -1.35 0.07
CA LEU A 101 2.09 -1.65 1.39
C LEU A 101 2.47 -3.04 1.90
N ARG A 102 2.60 -4.02 1.00
CA ARG A 102 3.07 -5.38 1.32
C ARG A 102 4.51 -5.34 1.86
N MET A 103 5.37 -4.53 1.26
CA MET A 103 6.74 -4.33 1.75
C MET A 103 6.77 -3.65 3.13
N ASP A 104 5.98 -2.58 3.32
CA ASP A 104 5.89 -1.90 4.63
C ASP A 104 5.38 -2.87 5.71
N TRP A 105 4.37 -3.68 5.37
CA TRP A 105 3.81 -4.69 6.25
C TRP A 105 4.82 -5.79 6.59
N SER A 106 5.63 -6.26 5.63
CA SER A 106 6.65 -7.28 5.91
C SER A 106 7.75 -6.75 6.85
N LEU A 107 8.16 -5.50 6.68
CA LEU A 107 9.11 -4.82 7.57
C LEU A 107 8.53 -4.59 8.97
N ALA A 108 7.23 -4.29 9.08
CA ALA A 108 6.53 -4.11 10.35
C ALA A 108 6.50 -5.37 11.22
N HIS A 109 6.62 -6.55 10.62
CA HIS A 109 6.59 -7.84 11.34
C HIS A 109 7.95 -8.26 11.90
N GLN A 110 9.00 -7.50 11.63
CA GLN A 110 10.34 -7.75 12.13
C GLN A 110 10.61 -6.90 13.38
N SER A 111 11.56 -7.33 14.21
CA SER A 111 12.11 -6.46 15.25
C SER A 111 12.93 -5.33 14.63
N PHE A 112 13.01 -4.18 15.30
CA PHE A 112 13.80 -3.04 14.83
C PHE A 112 15.27 -3.38 14.52
N ASP A 113 15.92 -4.25 15.31
CA ASP A 113 17.30 -4.68 15.05
C ASP A 113 17.44 -5.42 13.70
N VAL A 114 16.45 -6.24 13.34
CA VAL A 114 16.42 -6.97 12.06
C VAL A 114 16.15 -6.00 10.92
N PHE A 115 15.20 -5.08 11.08
CA PHE A 115 14.95 -4.00 10.13
C PHE A 115 16.23 -3.20 9.82
N CYS A 116 16.98 -2.82 10.86
CA CYS A 116 18.23 -2.09 10.71
C CYS A 116 19.30 -2.94 10.01
N PHE A 117 19.45 -4.21 10.40
CA PHE A 117 20.39 -5.12 9.76
C PHE A 117 20.09 -5.34 8.26
N GLU A 118 18.83 -5.59 7.90
CA GLU A 118 18.43 -5.87 6.51
C GLU A 118 18.55 -4.65 5.60
N LEU A 119 18.25 -3.45 6.12
CA LEU A 119 18.27 -2.21 5.34
C LEU A 119 19.58 -1.43 5.47
N GLY A 120 20.55 -1.94 6.25
CA GLY A 120 21.85 -1.30 6.47
C GLY A 120 21.77 -0.01 7.29
N TYR A 121 20.77 0.12 8.17
CA TYR A 121 20.69 1.22 9.12
C TYR A 121 21.47 0.93 10.41
N ASP A 122 21.90 2.00 11.06
CA ASP A 122 22.44 1.97 12.42
C ASP A 122 21.30 1.75 13.43
N PRO A 123 21.36 0.72 14.30
CA PRO A 123 20.40 0.52 15.39
C PRO A 123 20.23 1.72 16.33
N ASP A 124 21.23 2.60 16.44
CA ASP A 124 21.12 3.83 17.25
C ASP A 124 20.52 5.02 16.46
N SER A 125 20.17 4.82 15.19
CA SER A 125 19.58 5.86 14.34
C SER A 125 18.12 6.14 14.69
N ARG A 126 17.88 7.32 15.27
CA ARG A 126 16.52 7.85 15.50
C ARG A 126 15.71 8.00 14.22
N LYS A 127 16.38 8.26 13.09
CA LYS A 127 15.72 8.37 11.78
C LYS A 127 15.25 6.99 11.30
N ALA A 128 16.07 5.96 11.47
CA ALA A 128 15.68 4.59 11.13
C ALA A 128 14.51 4.13 12.00
N TYR A 129 14.55 4.41 13.30
CA TYR A 129 13.45 4.10 14.22
C TYR A 129 12.14 4.79 13.82
N ALA A 130 12.19 6.06 13.40
CA ALA A 130 11.00 6.77 12.92
C ALA A 130 10.42 6.15 11.63
N ILE A 131 11.27 5.63 10.74
CA ILE A 131 10.82 4.92 9.52
C ILE A 131 10.19 3.58 9.91
N TYR A 132 10.84 2.81 10.78
CA TYR A 132 10.31 1.55 11.30
C TYR A 132 8.94 1.72 11.94
N GLU A 133 8.77 2.71 12.83
CA GLU A 133 7.48 3.02 13.46
C GLU A 133 6.42 3.42 12.43
N ALA A 134 6.80 4.11 11.35
CA ALA A 134 5.88 4.42 10.26
C ALA A 134 5.42 3.15 9.53
N CYS A 135 6.34 2.21 9.22
CA CYS A 135 6.00 0.90 8.67
C CYS A 135 5.09 0.11 9.62
N VAL A 136 5.37 0.08 10.93
CA VAL A 136 4.51 -0.57 11.94
C VAL A 136 3.11 0.03 11.98
N ASN A 137 2.99 1.35 11.94
CA ASN A 137 1.69 2.02 11.92
C ASN A 137 0.91 1.75 10.62
N ILE A 138 1.59 1.74 9.48
CA ILE A 138 0.98 1.36 8.19
C ILE A 138 0.55 -0.11 8.23
N GLY A 139 1.41 -1.02 8.69
CA GLY A 139 1.11 -2.45 8.80
C GLY A 139 -0.17 -2.74 9.58
N ARG A 140 -0.35 -2.09 10.74
CA ARG A 140 -1.60 -2.17 11.53
C ARG A 140 -2.83 -1.67 10.78
N GLN A 141 -2.69 -0.63 9.95
CA GLN A 141 -3.79 -0.14 9.12
C GLN A 141 -4.11 -1.09 7.96
N VAL A 142 -3.08 -1.72 7.37
CA VAL A 142 -3.27 -2.75 6.35
C VAL A 142 -3.98 -3.97 6.95
N GLU A 143 -3.63 -4.40 8.17
CA GLU A 143 -4.34 -5.46 8.91
C GLU A 143 -5.80 -5.13 9.25
N GLN A 144 -6.11 -3.85 9.41
CA GLN A 144 -7.49 -3.42 9.57
C GLN A 144 -8.24 -3.46 8.25
N LEU A 145 -7.62 -2.99 7.17
CA LEU A 145 -8.19 -3.04 5.81
C LEU A 145 -8.36 -4.49 5.31
N LEU A 146 -7.38 -5.34 5.56
CA LEU A 146 -7.24 -6.70 5.08
C LEU A 146 -7.12 -7.62 6.28
N ASN A 147 -8.05 -8.56 6.43
CA ASN A 147 -7.89 -9.61 7.44
C ASN A 147 -6.64 -10.47 7.19
N GLN A 148 -6.22 -11.25 8.19
CA GLN A 148 -5.01 -12.07 8.11
C GLN A 148 -4.97 -13.02 6.90
N ASN A 149 -6.11 -13.58 6.47
CA ASN A 149 -6.14 -14.46 5.31
C ASN A 149 -5.83 -13.69 4.02
N ALA A 150 -6.41 -12.50 3.85
CA ALA A 150 -6.10 -11.63 2.72
C ALA A 150 -4.64 -11.17 2.73
N LEU A 151 -4.07 -10.88 3.91
CA LEU A 151 -2.65 -10.54 4.04
C LEU A 151 -1.72 -11.69 3.64
N ASN A 152 -2.02 -12.92 4.08
CA ASN A 152 -1.25 -14.10 3.70
C ASN A 152 -1.34 -14.38 2.19
N GLU A 153 -2.48 -14.09 1.56
CA GLU A 153 -2.61 -14.16 0.11
C GLU A 153 -1.74 -13.10 -0.57
N LEU A 154 -1.83 -11.85 -0.11
CA LEU A 154 -1.04 -10.72 -0.62
C LEU A 154 0.47 -10.98 -0.51
N SER A 155 0.94 -11.57 0.60
CA SER A 155 2.36 -11.87 0.80
C SER A 155 2.93 -12.93 -0.15
N ASN A 156 2.07 -13.73 -0.77
CA ASN A 156 2.45 -14.79 -1.72
C ASN A 156 2.37 -14.35 -3.18
N ILE A 157 1.93 -13.11 -3.47
CA ILE A 157 1.94 -12.56 -4.83
C ILE A 157 3.37 -12.19 -5.22
N GLU A 158 3.75 -12.42 -6.48
CA GLU A 158 5.05 -12.02 -7.00
C GLU A 158 5.20 -10.48 -6.92
N PRO A 159 6.31 -9.94 -6.41
CA PRO A 159 6.58 -8.50 -6.39
C PRO A 159 6.55 -7.88 -7.79
N LEU A 160 6.22 -6.58 -7.89
CA LEU A 160 6.14 -5.85 -9.16
C LEU A 160 7.50 -5.43 -9.73
#